data_AF-A0A3N5JYF7-F1
#
_entry.id   AF-A0A3N5JYF7-F1
#
_cell.length_a   1.000
_cell.length_b   1.000
_cell.length_c   1.000
_cell.angle_alpha   90.00
_cell.angle_beta   90.00
_cell.angle_gamma   90.00
#
_symmetry.space_group_name_H-M   'P 1'
#
loop_
_entity.id
_entity.type
_entity.pdbx_description
1 polymer ?
#
loop_
_entity_poly.entity_id
_entity_poly.type
_entity_poly.pdbx_seq_one_letter_code
_entity_poly.pdbx_strand_id
1 'polypeptide(L)'
;MYIGRDQSSKGYDCLWLDCTGGSGLSTQAIGHAPKDRTQMAFVFKGGGGSLFHSAFFYNNADDTWQRHMDGEENGTLQPFARVTLKRK
;
A
#
# COMPACT_ATOMS: atom_id res chain seq x y z
N MET A 1 1.89 9.54 1.47
CA MET A 1 1.42 8.27 2.04
C MET A 1 1.76 8.25 3.52
N TYR A 2 0.84 7.79 4.37
CA TYR A 2 1.04 7.73 5.81
C TYR A 2 0.76 6.31 6.30
N ILE A 3 1.70 5.68 7.00
CA ILE A 3 1.53 4.33 7.55
C ILE A 3 1.49 4.43 9.07
N GLY A 4 0.36 4.04 9.65
CA GLY A 4 0.15 3.93 11.08
C GLY A 4 0.13 2.47 11.52
N ARG A 5 0.43 2.23 12.78
CA ARG A 5 0.22 0.93 13.41
C ARG A 5 -1.05 0.99 14.24
N ASP A 6 -2.03 0.16 13.89
CA ASP A 6 -3.21 -0.01 14.73
C ASP A 6 -2.87 -0.97 15.88
N GLN A 7 -3.03 -0.49 17.11
CA GLN A 7 -2.75 -1.28 18.30
C GLN A 7 -3.80 -2.38 18.53
N SER A 8 -5.03 -2.19 18.05
CA SER A 8 -6.14 -3.11 18.27
C SER A 8 -6.07 -4.32 17.33
N SER A 9 -5.89 -4.10 16.01
CA SER A 9 -5.67 -5.18 15.02
C SER A 9 -4.23 -5.71 15.00
N LYS A 10 -3.30 -5.04 15.69
CA LYS A 10 -1.85 -5.26 15.65
C LYS A 10 -1.22 -5.10 14.26
N GLY A 11 -1.99 -4.71 13.23
CA GLY A 11 -1.57 -4.55 11.83
C GLY A 11 -1.13 -3.13 11.49
N TYR A 12 -1.06 -2.86 10.18
CA TYR A 12 -0.74 -1.55 9.62
C TYR A 12 -1.92 -0.99 8.85
N ASP A 13 -2.18 0.29 9.07
CA ASP A 13 -3.09 1.09 8.27
C ASP A 13 -2.28 2.03 7.39
N CYS A 14 -2.62 2.11 6.12
CA CYS A 14 -1.96 2.98 5.17
C CYS A 14 -2.99 3.92 4.54
N LEU A 15 -2.80 5.23 4.75
CA LEU A 15 -3.51 6.26 4.01
C LEU A 15 -2.68 6.65 2.78
N TRP A 16 -3.24 6.39 1.60
CA TRP A 16 -2.68 6.89 0.35
C TRP A 16 -3.48 8.10 -0.13
N LEU A 17 -2.83 9.26 -0.18
CA LEU A 17 -3.51 10.54 -0.46
C LEU A 17 -3.85 10.73 -1.95
N ASP A 18 -3.23 9.97 -2.86
CA ASP A 18 -3.55 10.11 -4.28
C ASP A 18 -4.91 9.49 -4.64
N CYS A 19 -5.45 8.61 -3.78
CA CYS A 19 -6.78 8.03 -3.98
C CYS A 19 -7.91 8.75 -3.21
N THR A 20 -7.64 9.87 -2.52
CA THR A 20 -8.69 10.61 -1.77
C THR A 20 -9.46 11.63 -2.62
N GLY A 21 -8.98 11.97 -3.83
CA GLY A 21 -9.60 12.99 -4.69
C GLY A 21 -9.89 14.32 -3.95
N GLY A 22 -10.74 15.16 -4.52
CA GLY A 22 -11.24 16.38 -3.86
C GLY A 22 -12.33 16.13 -2.80
N SER A 23 -12.72 14.88 -2.59
CA SER A 23 -13.89 14.50 -1.76
C SER A 23 -13.54 14.21 -0.30
N GLY A 24 -12.27 14.36 0.10
CA GLY A 24 -11.80 14.17 1.48
C GLY A 24 -11.38 12.74 1.83
N LEU A 25 -11.09 12.53 3.11
CA LEU A 25 -10.66 11.22 3.64
C LEU A 25 -11.85 10.25 3.68
N SER A 26 -11.87 9.27 2.78
CA SER A 26 -12.81 8.16 2.82
C SER A 26 -12.13 6.89 3.38
N THR A 27 -12.90 6.00 3.99
CA THR A 27 -12.38 4.71 4.47
C THR A 27 -11.79 3.84 3.34
N GLN A 28 -12.21 4.06 2.09
CA GLN A 28 -11.72 3.35 0.91
C GLN A 28 -10.26 3.72 0.54
N ALA A 29 -9.79 4.87 1.02
CA ALA A 29 -8.41 5.33 0.86
C ALA A 29 -7.45 4.75 1.91
N ILE A 30 -7.96 3.93 2.84
CA ILE A 30 -7.17 3.25 3.87
C ILE A 30 -7.00 1.78 3.46
N GLY A 31 -5.76 1.38 3.21
CA GLY A 31 -5.38 -0.01 3.03
C GLY A 31 -4.97 -0.63 4.36
N HIS A 32 -5.27 -1.91 4.56
CA HIS A 32 -4.89 -2.67 5.75
C HIS A 32 -3.91 -3.78 5.39
N ALA A 33 -2.84 -3.94 6.17
CA ALA A 33 -1.90 -5.05 6.03
C ALA A 33 -1.70 -5.75 7.38
N PRO A 34 -1.60 -7.10 7.39
CA PRO A 34 -1.26 -7.82 8.61
C PRO A 34 0.15 -7.47 9.08
N LYS A 35 0.44 -7.78 10.34
CA LYS A 35 1.77 -7.57 10.90
C LYS A 35 2.76 -8.60 10.35
N ASP A 36 3.44 -8.22 9.29
CA ASP A 36 4.61 -8.92 8.78
C ASP A 36 5.79 -7.93 8.75
N ARG A 37 6.96 -8.39 9.19
CA ARG A 37 8.19 -7.58 9.25
C ARG A 37 8.90 -7.50 7.89
N THR A 38 8.58 -8.42 6.99
CA THR A 38 9.19 -8.57 5.68
C THR A 38 8.28 -8.13 4.55
N GLN A 39 6.97 -8.06 4.79
CA GLN A 39 6.00 -7.65 3.78
C GLN A 39 4.87 -6.79 4.36
N MET A 40 4.42 -5.78 3.60
CA MET A 40 3.16 -5.09 3.87
C MET A 40 2.41 -4.92 2.55
N ALA A 41 1.28 -5.60 2.39
CA ALA A 41 0.47 -5.54 1.17
C ALA A 41 -0.82 -4.77 1.44
N PHE A 42 -0.98 -3.63 0.78
CA PHE A 42 -2.16 -2.77 0.89
C PHE A 42 -2.97 -2.84 -0.41
N VAL A 43 -4.30 -2.86 -0.29
CA VAL A 43 -5.22 -2.73 -1.43
C VAL A 43 -6.10 -1.51 -1.21
N PHE A 44 -6.15 -0.64 -2.21
CA PHE A 44 -6.96 0.57 -2.23
C PHE A 44 -8.08 0.40 -3.24
N LYS A 45 -9.27 0.89 -2.89
CA LYS A 45 -10.46 0.85 -3.75
C LYS A 45 -10.69 2.23 -4.35
N GLY A 46 -10.67 2.33 -5.67
CA GLY A 46 -10.98 3.53 -6.43
C GLY A 46 -12.43 3.57 -6.91
N GLY A 47 -12.76 4.61 -7.69
CA GLY A 47 -14.06 4.71 -8.35
C GLY A 47 -14.33 3.55 -9.30
N GLY A 48 -15.60 3.19 -9.49
CA GLY A 48 -16.01 2.13 -10.42
C GLY A 48 -15.56 0.72 -10.04
N GLY A 49 -15.12 0.50 -8.80
CA GLY A 49 -14.64 -0.81 -8.33
C GLY A 49 -13.19 -1.13 -8.70
N SER A 50 -12.45 -0.14 -9.24
CA SER A 50 -11.02 -0.30 -9.52
C SER A 50 -10.24 -0.61 -8.25
N LEU A 51 -9.24 -1.50 -8.38
CA LEU A 51 -8.34 -1.87 -7.29
C LEU A 51 -6.93 -1.42 -7.62
N PHE A 52 -6.23 -0.94 -6.61
CA PHE A 52 -4.82 -0.60 -6.69
C PHE A 52 -4.06 -1.24 -5.55
N HIS A 53 -2.98 -1.95 -5.89
CA HIS A 53 -2.16 -2.71 -4.97
C HIS A 53 -0.87 -1.95 -4.70
N SER A 54 -0.49 -1.84 -3.43
CA SER A 54 0.79 -1.29 -3.00
C SER A 54 1.42 -2.25 -2.01
N ALA A 55 2.41 -3.01 -2.46
CA ALA A 55 3.13 -3.97 -1.63
C ALA A 55 4.55 -3.50 -1.32
N PHE A 56 4.93 -3.59 -0.06
CA PHE A 56 6.28 -3.32 0.44
C PHE A 56 6.95 -4.63 0.76
N PHE A 57 8.20 -4.79 0.34
CA PHE A 57 9.03 -5.96 0.57
C PHE A 57 10.34 -5.50 1.18
N TYR A 58 10.71 -6.03 2.34
CA TYR A 58 11.96 -5.72 2.98
C TYR A 58 13.06 -6.64 2.48
N ASN A 59 14.12 -6.06 1.93
CA ASN A 59 15.36 -6.75 1.61
C ASN A 59 16.36 -6.52 2.74
N ASN A 60 16.64 -7.59 3.49
CA ASN A 60 17.55 -7.58 4.62
C ASN A 60 19.04 -7.46 4.23
N ALA A 61 19.43 -7.90 3.04
CA ALA A 61 20.82 -7.89 2.59
C ALA A 61 21.32 -6.46 2.40
N ASP A 62 20.43 -5.56 1.95
CA ASP A 62 20.78 -4.19 1.60
C ASP A 62 20.15 -3.14 2.55
N ASP A 63 19.44 -3.55 3.61
CA ASP A 63 18.60 -2.69 4.47
C ASP A 63 17.72 -1.74 3.64
N THR A 64 16.98 -2.31 2.68
CA THR A 64 16.11 -1.54 1.79
C THR A 64 14.69 -2.08 1.77
N TRP A 65 13.74 -1.20 1.48
CA TRP A 65 12.40 -1.59 1.13
C TRP A 65 12.19 -1.45 -0.38
N GLN A 66 11.67 -2.47 -1.02
CA GLN A 66 11.07 -2.36 -2.35
C GLN A 66 9.58 -2.09 -2.20
N ARG A 67 9.05 -1.15 -2.97
CA ARG A 67 7.62 -0.89 -3.09
C ARG A 67 7.18 -1.21 -4.50
N HIS A 68 6.27 -2.17 -4.64
CA HIS A 68 5.58 -2.49 -5.88
C HIS A 68 4.20 -1.85 -5.87
N MET A 69 3.88 -1.15 -6.95
CA MET A 69 2.60 -0.50 -7.16
C MET A 69 2.00 -1.02 -8.45
N ASP A 70 0.77 -1.51 -8.37
CA ASP A 70 0.10 -2.19 -9.47
C ASP A 70 -1.38 -1.79 -9.51
N GLY A 71 -1.90 -1.50 -10.71
CA GLY A 71 -3.34 -1.50 -10.93
C GLY A 71 -3.86 -2.93 -11.08
N GLU A 72 -5.16 -3.13 -11.04
CA GLU A 72 -5.79 -4.42 -11.38
C GLU A 72 -6.79 -4.25 -12.52
N GLU A 73 -6.65 -5.12 -13.53
CA GLU A 73 -7.60 -5.21 -14.64
C GLU A 73 -7.99 -6.68 -14.82
N ASN A 74 -9.29 -6.98 -14.70
CA ASN A 74 -9.84 -8.34 -14.81
C ASN A 74 -9.10 -9.39 -13.95
N GLY A 75 -8.73 -9.02 -12.71
CA GLY A 75 -7.99 -9.87 -11.78
C GLY A 75 -6.49 -9.98 -12.07
N THR A 76 -5.97 -9.30 -13.09
CA THR A 76 -4.54 -9.29 -13.45
C THR A 76 -3.87 -8.00 -12.99
N LEU A 77 -2.75 -8.13 -12.29
CA LEU A 77 -1.95 -6.98 -11.86
C LEU A 77 -1.22 -6.33 -13.04
N GLN A 78 -1.39 -5.02 -13.18
CA GLN A 78 -0.75 -4.19 -14.19
C GLN A 78 0.33 -3.33 -13.53
N PRO A 79 1.62 -3.48 -13.88
CA PRO A 79 2.70 -2.69 -13.31
C PRO A 79 2.52 -1.20 -13.48
N PHE A 80 2.51 -0.47 -12.36
CA PHE A 80 2.51 1.00 -12.36
C PHE A 80 3.91 1.53 -12.03
N ALA A 81 4.47 1.12 -10.89
CA ALA A 81 5.79 1.58 -10.47
C ALA A 81 6.50 0.58 -9.54
N ARG A 82 7.83 0.69 -9.50
CA ARG A 82 8.74 -0.07 -8.64
C ARG A 82 9.73 0.91 -8.02
N VAL A 83 9.75 0.98 -6.69
CA VAL A 83 10.53 2.00 -5.96
C VAL A 83 11.41 1.32 -4.92
N THR A 84 12.65 1.76 -4.81
CA THR A 84 13.55 1.36 -3.72
C THR A 84 13.65 2.49 -2.70
N LEU A 85 13.29 2.18 -1.46
CA LEU A 85 13.37 3.07 -0.31
C LEU A 85 14.59 2.65 0.51
N LYS A 86 15.53 3.58 0.66
CA LYS A 86 16.71 3.40 1.53
C LYS A 86 16.56 4.30 2.74
N ARG A 87 17.01 3.81 3.90
CA ARG A 87 17.15 4.64 5.10
C ARG A 87 18.18 5.74 4.82
N LYS A 88 17.88 6.97 5.21
CA LYS A 88 18.84 8.08 5.28
C LYS A 88 19.25 8.31 6.73
#